data_AF-A0A703T519-F1
#
_entry.id   AF-A0A703T519-F1
#
_cell.length_a   1.000
_cell.length_b   1.000
_cell.length_c   1.000
_cell.angle_alpha   90.00
_cell.angle_beta   90.00
_cell.angle_gamma   90.00
#
_symmetry.space_group_name_H-M   'P 1'
#
loop_
_entity.id
_entity.type
_entity.pdbx_description
1 polymer ?
#
loop_
_entity_poly.entity_id
_entity_poly.type
_entity_poly.pdbx_seq_one_letter_code
_entity_poly.pdbx_strand_id
1 'polypeptide(L)' 'NHLKLVRFAVENKTPSALNIRESDFWQPGIRAVMFSQPVSQLLAGTRMDVYVIRDGEGS' A
#
# COMPACT_ATOMS: atom_id res chain seq x y z
N ASN A 1 10.35 20.06 5.53
CA ASN A 1 10.06 18.69 5.04
C ASN A 1 8.66 18.35 5.51
N HIS A 2 7.69 18.27 4.61
CA HIS A 2 6.32 17.94 5.00
C HIS A 2 6.00 16.53 4.51
N LEU A 3 5.32 15.76 5.34
CA LEU A 3 4.89 14.40 5.01
C LEU A 3 3.45 14.44 4.54
N LYS A 4 3.12 13.60 3.57
CA LYS A 4 1.75 13.41 3.08
C LYS A 4 1.32 11.97 3.31
N LEU A 5 0.15 11.80 3.91
CA LEU A 5 -0.55 10.52 3.99
C LEU A 5 -1.46 10.36 2.78
N VAL A 6 -1.34 9.25 2.07
CA VAL A 6 -2.20 8.88 0.95
C VAL A 6 -2.81 7.51 1.20
N ARG A 7 -4.11 7.36 0.95
CA ARG A 7 -4.80 6.08 1.01
C ARG A 7 -4.98 5.51 -0.39
N PHE A 8 -4.53 4.29 -0.60
CA PHE A 8 -4.72 3.53 -1.83
C PHE A 8 -5.68 2.37 -1.62
N ALA A 9 -6.39 2.09 -2.68
CA ALA A 9 -7.26 0.95 -2.87
C ALA A 9 -6.49 -0.14 -3.62
N VAL A 10 -6.01 -1.17 -2.95
CA VAL A 10 -5.24 -2.23 -3.60
C VAL A 10 -6.13 -3.44 -3.83
N GLU A 11 -6.30 -3.81 -5.09
CA GLU A 11 -7.17 -4.90 -5.55
C GLU A 11 -6.33 -6.00 -6.21
N ASN A 12 -6.59 -7.26 -5.84
CA ASN A 12 -6.02 -8.39 -6.56
C ASN A 12 -6.91 -8.74 -7.76
N LYS A 13 -6.46 -8.32 -8.94
CA LYS A 13 -7.13 -8.58 -10.23
C LYS A 13 -6.72 -9.92 -10.87
N THR A 14 -5.87 -10.69 -10.22
CA THR A 14 -5.45 -12.01 -10.70
C THR A 14 -6.42 -13.09 -10.23
N PRO A 15 -6.53 -14.23 -10.92
CA PRO A 15 -7.40 -15.33 -10.51
C PRO A 15 -6.86 -16.12 -9.30
N SER A 16 -5.64 -15.83 -8.85
CA SER A 16 -4.96 -16.52 -7.74
C SER A 16 -4.79 -15.61 -6.54
N ALA A 17 -4.63 -16.17 -5.35
CA ALA A 17 -4.21 -15.37 -4.21
C ALA A 17 -2.75 -14.90 -4.36
N LEU A 18 -2.48 -13.66 -3.94
CA LEU A 18 -1.15 -13.06 -3.99
C LEU A 18 -0.61 -12.88 -2.58
N ASN A 19 0.60 -13.37 -2.33
CA ASN A 19 1.35 -13.00 -1.13
C ASN A 19 1.76 -11.53 -1.24
N ILE A 20 1.50 -10.76 -0.19
CA ILE A 20 1.78 -9.33 -0.15
C ILE A 20 2.51 -8.97 1.15
N ARG A 21 3.42 -8.01 1.03
CA ARG A 21 4.17 -7.40 2.14
C ARG A 21 4.22 -5.90 1.90
N GLU A 22 4.35 -5.13 2.98
CA GLU A 22 4.48 -3.67 2.88
C GLU A 22 5.71 -3.26 2.04
N SER A 23 6.78 -4.07 2.08
CA SER A 23 7.98 -3.87 1.26
C SER A 23 7.72 -3.89 -0.25
N ASP A 24 6.67 -4.58 -0.70
CA ASP A 24 6.33 -4.66 -2.12
C ASP A 24 5.80 -3.32 -2.66
N PHE A 25 5.42 -2.40 -1.77
CA PHE A 25 4.93 -1.05 -2.09
C PHE A 25 6.01 0.03 -1.95
N TRP A 26 7.22 -0.32 -1.51
CA TRP A 26 8.29 0.64 -1.22
C TRP A 26 8.91 1.22 -2.49
N GLN A 27 9.01 2.55 -2.55
CA GLN A 27 9.55 3.31 -3.68
C GLN A 27 10.30 4.55 -3.17
N PRO A 28 11.22 5.16 -3.97
CA PRO A 28 11.83 6.43 -3.61
C PRO A 28 10.79 7.50 -3.22
N GLY A 29 11.04 8.21 -2.12
CA GLY A 29 10.12 9.21 -1.58
C GLY A 29 9.01 8.64 -0.66
N ILE A 30 8.84 7.32 -0.58
CA ILE A 30 8.01 6.68 0.45
C ILE A 30 8.79 6.61 1.77
N ARG A 31 8.08 6.90 2.86
CA ARG A 31 8.60 6.92 4.24
C ARG A 31 7.96 5.85 5.11
N ALA A 32 6.70 5.53 4.87
CA ALA A 32 6.02 4.42 5.52
C ALA A 32 4.95 3.82 4.60
N VAL A 33 4.67 2.53 4.74
CA VAL A 33 3.49 1.85 4.20
C VAL A 33 2.87 1.08 5.35
N MET A 34 1.55 1.10 5.44
CA MET A 34 0.79 0.36 6.44
C MET A 34 -0.45 -0.25 5.81
N PHE A 35 -0.67 -1.54 6.03
CA PHE A 35 -1.91 -2.19 5.65
C PHE A 35 -3.04 -1.83 6.63
N SER A 36 -4.28 -1.69 6.12
CA SER A 36 -5.44 -1.41 6.98
C SER A 36 -5.79 -2.56 7.93
N GLN A 37 -5.26 -3.75 7.66
CA GLN A 37 -5.47 -4.97 8.42
C GLN A 37 -4.23 -5.88 8.31
N PRO A 38 -3.93 -6.71 9.33
CA PRO A 38 -2.80 -7.62 9.28
C PRO A 38 -3.10 -8.78 8.32
N VAL A 39 -2.62 -8.65 7.08
CA VAL A 39 -2.71 -9.71 6.07
C VAL A 39 -1.36 -9.95 5.40
N SER A 40 -1.09 -11.20 5.10
CA SER A 40 0.06 -11.64 4.28
C SER A 40 -0.35 -12.06 2.87
N GLN A 41 -1.66 -12.08 2.60
CA GLN A 41 -2.22 -12.57 1.34
C GLN A 41 -3.47 -11.76 0.95
N LEU A 42 -3.56 -11.39 -0.32
CA LEU A 42 -4.75 -10.78 -0.92
C LEU A 42 -5.41 -11.80 -1.85
N LEU A 43 -6.61 -12.26 -1.50
CA LEU A 43 -7.35 -13.26 -2.27
C LEU A 43 -7.82 -12.70 -3.62
N ALA A 44 -8.05 -13.58 -4.59
CA ALA A 44 -8.53 -13.18 -5.91
C ALA A 44 -9.83 -12.36 -5.80
N GLY A 45 -9.89 -11.23 -6.51
CA GLY A 45 -11.05 -10.31 -6.51
C GLY A 45 -11.27 -9.50 -5.23
N THR A 46 -10.40 -9.66 -4.22
CA THR A 46 -10.51 -8.90 -2.97
C THR A 46 -9.70 -7.61 -3.02
N ARG A 47 -10.05 -6.68 -2.12
CA ARG A 47 -9.42 -5.37 -1.99
C ARG A 47 -9.08 -5.07 -0.53
N MET A 48 -8.02 -4.31 -0.34
CA MET A 48 -7.58 -3.77 0.95
C MET A 48 -7.17 -2.30 0.80
N ASP A 49 -7.33 -1.52 1.87
CA ASP A 49 -6.78 -0.18 1.93
C ASP A 49 -5.30 -0.23 2.37
N VAL A 50 -4.44 0.53 1.68
CA VAL A 50 -3.03 0.68 1.99
C VAL A 50 -2.73 2.15 2.21
N TYR A 51 -2.17 2.48 3.37
CA TYR A 51 -1.78 3.83 3.74
C TYR A 51 -0.30 4.03 3.44
N VAL A 52 0.03 5.09 2.71
CA VAL A 52 1.40 5.42 2.32
C VAL A 52 1.74 6.81 2.84
N ILE A 53 2.79 6.91 3.64
CA ILE A 53 3.42 8.18 3.99
C ILE A 53 4.54 8.42 2.98
N ARG A 54 4.53 9.59 2.35
CA ARG A 54 5.57 10.01 1.41
C ARG A 54 6.04 11.42 1.71
N ASP A 55 7.20 11.78 1.21
CA ASP A 55 7.58 13.19 1.12
C ASP A 55 6.50 13.93 0.34
N GLY A 56 6.09 15.09 0.84
CA GLY A 56 5.29 16.01 0.08
C GLY A 56 6.19 16.96 -0.72
N GLU A 57 5.77 17.27 -1.95
CA GLU A 57 6.36 18.35 -2.73
C GLU A 57 5.78 19.68 -2.26
N GLY A 58 6.67 20.66 -2.04
CA GLY A 58 6.29 21.98 -1.53
C GLY A 58 5.22 22.58 -2.42
N SER A 59 4.03 22.75 -1.87
CA SER A 59 2.90 23.35 -2.59
C SER A 59 3.08 24.84 -2.78
#